data_AF-A0A7V7TUJ6-F1
#
_entry.id   AF-A0A7V7TUJ6-F1
#
_cell.length_a   1.000
_cell.length_b   1.000
_cell.length_c   1.000
_cell.angle_alpha   90.00
_cell.angle_beta   90.00
_cell.angle_gamma   90.00
#
_symmetry.space_group_name_H-M   'P 1'
#
loop_
_entity.id
_entity.type
_entity.pdbx_description
1 polymer ?
#
loop_
_entity_poly.entity_id
_entity_poly.type
_entity_poly.pdbx_seq_one_letter_code
_entity_poly.pdbx_strand_id
1 'polypeptide(L)'
;MSTAVTRILDDLRTFGGLQGKDIANIVNVSTATVSRWSHGNGTPNLHTQTVMADLRYVVDRLSDFYTADEARLWLHSRHALLGNERAIDLINADRTEDVLAVIERLDAGAFL
;
A
#
# COMPACT_ATOMS: atom_id res chain seq x y z
N MET A 1 15.66 -15.78 9.15
CA MET A 1 14.40 -16.22 8.50
C MET A 1 13.58 -14.99 8.20
N SER A 2 13.02 -14.87 6.99
CA SER A 2 12.19 -13.72 6.61
C SER A 2 10.76 -13.88 7.16
N THR A 3 10.32 -12.93 7.99
CA THR A 3 8.95 -12.92 8.53
C THR A 3 7.96 -12.52 7.44
N ALA A 4 6.67 -12.81 7.62
CA ALA A 4 5.63 -12.34 6.70
C ALA A 4 5.62 -10.81 6.60
N VAL A 5 5.80 -10.11 7.72
CA VAL A 5 5.87 -8.64 7.79
C VAL A 5 7.06 -8.11 7.00
N THR A 6 8.23 -8.74 7.13
CA THR A 6 9.44 -8.34 6.38
C THR A 6 9.21 -8.45 4.87
N ARG A 7 8.60 -9.55 4.41
CA ARG A 7 8.23 -9.72 2.99
C ARG A 7 7.26 -8.64 2.52
N ILE A 8 6.21 -8.36 3.29
CA ILE A 8 5.26 -7.30 2.96
C ILE A 8 5.97 -5.95 2.82
N LEU A 9 6.87 -5.60 3.74
CA LEU A 9 7.64 -4.35 3.68
C LEU A 9 8.55 -4.27 2.45
N ASP A 10 9.12 -5.40 2.03
CA ASP A 10 9.97 -5.46 0.84
C ASP A 10 9.14 -5.37 -0.44
N ASP A 11 7.96 -5.99 -0.50
CA ASP A 11 7.02 -5.89 -1.62
C ASP A 11 6.54 -4.43 -1.79
N LEU A 12 6.14 -3.78 -0.69
CA LEU A 12 5.73 -2.37 -0.69
C LEU A 12 6.82 -1.42 -1.20
N ARG A 13 8.09 -1.72 -0.91
CA ARG A 13 9.23 -0.96 -1.41
C ARG A 13 9.47 -1.21 -2.90
N THR A 14 9.47 -2.48 -3.29
CA THR A 14 9.82 -2.93 -4.64
C THR A 14 8.78 -2.50 -5.67
N PHE A 15 7.51 -2.79 -5.39
CA PHE A 15 6.42 -2.62 -6.34
C PHE A 15 5.67 -1.30 -6.14
N GLY A 16 5.68 -0.76 -4.91
CA GLY A 16 4.93 0.46 -4.57
C GLY A 16 5.79 1.71 -4.39
N GLY A 17 7.12 1.58 -4.49
CA GLY A 17 8.05 2.70 -4.26
C GLY A 17 7.98 3.28 -2.84
N LEU A 18 7.29 2.61 -1.91
CA LEU A 18 7.00 3.15 -0.59
C LEU A 18 8.25 3.06 0.28
N GLN A 19 8.74 4.22 0.72
CA GLN A 19 9.86 4.30 1.63
C GLN A 19 9.38 4.08 3.07
N GLY A 20 10.31 3.78 3.98
CA GLY A 20 9.97 3.55 5.39
C GLY A 20 9.20 4.72 6.04
N LYS A 21 9.41 5.95 5.57
CA LYS A 21 8.64 7.13 5.98
C LYS A 21 7.18 7.11 5.50
N ASP A 22 6.92 6.61 4.29
CA ASP A 22 5.58 6.54 3.72
C ASP A 22 4.79 5.47 4.47
N ILE A 23 5.39 4.30 4.65
CA ILE A 23 4.78 3.18 5.40
C ILE A 23 4.49 3.60 6.84
N ALA A 24 5.43 4.27 7.50
CA ALA A 24 5.27 4.79 8.86
C ALA A 24 4.08 5.76 8.96
N ASN A 25 3.94 6.68 8.00
CA ASN A 25 2.84 7.63 7.95
C ASN A 25 1.50 6.95 7.67
N ILE A 26 1.46 5.99 6.75
CA ILE A 26 0.23 5.27 6.39
C ILE A 26 -0.30 4.51 7.61
N VAL A 27 0.55 3.72 8.29
CA VAL A 27 0.12 2.90 9.42
C VAL A 27 0.21 3.60 10.78
N ASN A 28 0.45 4.91 10.78
CA ASN A 28 0.55 5.78 11.95
C ASN A 28 1.50 5.27 13.06
N VAL A 29 2.75 4.96 12.68
CA VAL A 29 3.82 4.57 13.60
C VAL A 29 5.10 5.36 13.31
N SER A 30 6.12 5.22 14.16
CA SER A 30 7.43 5.82 13.89
C SER A 30 8.19 5.07 12.80
N THR A 31 9.06 5.77 12.06
CA THR A 31 10.01 5.14 11.11
C THR A 31 10.95 4.14 11.80
N ALA A 32 11.29 4.37 13.07
CA ALA A 32 12.06 3.43 13.88
C ALA A 32 11.29 2.13 14.12
N THR A 33 9.96 2.20 14.34
CA THR A 33 9.10 1.02 14.47
C THR A 33 9.10 0.20 13.17
N VAL A 34 8.93 0.85 12.01
CA VAL A 34 8.99 0.18 10.71
C VAL A 34 10.37 -0.46 10.47
N SER A 35 11.45 0.24 10.84
CA SER A 35 12.80 -0.30 10.76
C SER A 35 12.97 -1.54 11.64
N ARG A 36 12.45 -1.54 12.88
CA ARG A 36 12.50 -2.75 13.72
C ARG A 36 11.80 -3.94 13.04
N TRP A 37 10.61 -3.72 12.48
CA TRP A 37 9.88 -4.76 11.75
C TRP A 37 10.62 -5.27 10.51
N SER A 38 11.30 -4.40 9.76
CA SER A 38 12.11 -4.82 8.60
C SER A 38 13.29 -5.70 9.00
N HIS A 39 13.81 -5.54 10.21
CA HIS A 39 14.84 -6.42 10.78
C HIS A 39 14.27 -7.66 11.50
N GLY A 40 12.96 -7.92 11.37
CA GLY A 40 12.28 -9.03 12.04
C GLY A 40 12.12 -8.84 13.55
N ASN A 41 12.33 -7.63 14.06
CA ASN A 41 12.24 -7.30 15.47
C ASN A 41 10.86 -6.69 15.79
N GLY A 42 10.08 -7.40 16.60
CA GLY A 42 8.70 -7.01 16.92
C GLY A 42 7.74 -7.26 15.75
N THR A 43 6.46 -7.15 16.04
CA THR A 43 5.39 -7.44 15.08
C THR A 43 4.31 -6.37 15.20
N PRO A 44 3.74 -5.86 14.09
CA PRO A 44 2.61 -4.95 14.15
C PRO A 44 1.40 -5.61 14.83
N ASN A 45 0.49 -4.81 15.38
CA ASN A 45 -0.79 -5.35 15.85
C ASN A 45 -1.64 -5.84 14.67
N LEU A 46 -2.74 -6.57 14.96
CA LEU A 46 -3.57 -7.18 13.92
C LEU A 46 -4.11 -6.15 12.92
N HIS A 47 -4.61 -5.01 13.40
CA HIS A 47 -5.14 -3.95 12.52
C HIS A 47 -4.08 -3.41 11.57
N THR A 48 -2.87 -3.11 12.07
CA THR A 48 -1.75 -2.69 11.22
C THR A 48 -1.35 -3.78 10.24
N GLN A 49 -1.38 -5.05 10.62
CA GLN A 49 -1.12 -6.14 9.69
C GLN A 49 -2.15 -6.19 8.56
N THR A 50 -3.44 -5.97 8.85
CA THR A 50 -4.49 -5.88 7.83
C THR A 50 -4.22 -4.73 6.86
N VAL A 51 -4.00 -3.51 7.37
CA VAL A 51 -3.69 -2.35 6.52
C VAL A 51 -2.45 -2.60 5.64
N MET A 52 -1.41 -3.21 6.19
CA MET A 52 -0.20 -3.55 5.43
C MET A 52 -0.48 -4.60 4.35
N ALA A 53 -1.32 -5.59 4.62
CA ALA A 53 -1.69 -6.62 3.67
C ALA A 53 -2.54 -6.06 2.52
N ASP A 54 -3.52 -5.21 2.84
CA ASP A 54 -4.36 -4.51 1.87
C ASP A 54 -3.55 -3.59 0.98
N LEU A 55 -2.66 -2.78 1.58
CA LEU A 55 -1.77 -1.91 0.83
C LEU A 55 -0.86 -2.71 -0.10
N ARG A 56 -0.35 -3.87 0.34
CA ARG A 56 0.46 -4.74 -0.52
C ARG A 56 -0.34 -5.25 -1.70
N TYR A 57 -1.58 -5.67 -1.47
CA TYR A 57 -2.44 -6.17 -2.54
C TYR A 57 -2.78 -5.07 -3.57
N VAL A 58 -3.09 -3.86 -3.11
CA VAL A 58 -3.32 -2.70 -3.98
C VAL A 58 -2.06 -2.37 -4.79
N VAL A 59 -0.89 -2.34 -4.15
CA VAL A 59 0.40 -2.09 -4.83
C VAL A 59 0.69 -3.15 -5.89
N ASP A 60 0.45 -4.43 -5.58
CA ASP A 60 0.64 -5.54 -6.51
C ASP A 60 -0.22 -5.34 -7.78
N ARG A 61 -1.52 -5.03 -7.60
CA ARG A 61 -2.44 -4.75 -8.71
C ARG A 61 -2.07 -3.49 -9.50
N LEU A 62 -1.55 -2.45 -8.86
CA LEU A 62 -1.07 -1.25 -9.56
C LEU A 62 0.20 -1.52 -10.37
N SER A 63 1.02 -2.48 -9.94
CA SER A 63 2.28 -2.81 -10.62
C SER A 63 2.09 -3.43 -12.01
N ASP A 64 0.89 -3.92 -12.30
CA ASP A 64 0.48 -4.36 -13.65
C ASP A 64 0.44 -3.19 -14.66
N PHE A 65 0.24 -1.95 -14.18
CA PHE A 65 0.02 -0.76 -15.03
C PHE A 65 1.06 0.34 -14.84
N TYR A 66 1.67 0.41 -13.66
CA TYR A 66 2.48 1.55 -13.23
C TYR A 66 3.84 1.10 -12.73
N THR A 67 4.84 1.94 -12.96
CA THR A 67 6.13 1.81 -12.26
C THR A 67 5.95 2.07 -10.76
N ALA A 68 6.93 1.64 -9.95
CA ALA A 68 6.89 1.83 -8.50
C ALA A 68 6.71 3.30 -8.08
N ASP A 69 7.34 4.24 -8.78
CA ASP A 69 7.21 5.68 -8.50
C ASP A 69 5.82 6.23 -8.90
N GLU A 70 5.24 5.73 -10.00
CA GLU A 70 3.88 6.08 -10.42
C GLU A 70 2.81 5.49 -9.49
N ALA A 71 2.99 4.24 -9.04
CA ALA A 71 2.12 3.62 -8.05
C ALA A 71 2.14 4.40 -6.73
N ARG A 72 3.32 4.82 -6.27
CA ARG A 72 3.46 5.71 -5.12
C ARG A 72 2.70 7.02 -5.33
N LEU A 73 2.88 7.67 -6.48
CA LEU A 73 2.19 8.91 -6.78
C LEU A 73 0.66 8.72 -6.78
N TRP A 74 0.17 7.64 -7.39
CA TRP A 74 -1.25 7.30 -7.46
C TRP A 74 -1.84 7.12 -6.05
N LEU A 75 -1.16 6.37 -5.18
CA LEU A 75 -1.57 6.12 -3.80
C LEU A 75 -1.71 7.40 -2.97
N HIS A 76 -0.80 8.36 -3.17
CA HIS A 76 -0.77 9.63 -2.45
C HIS A 76 -1.62 10.74 -3.10
N SER A 77 -2.06 10.55 -4.34
CA SER A 77 -2.84 11.54 -5.08
C SER A 77 -4.32 11.46 -4.73
N ARG A 78 -4.98 12.61 -4.75
CA ARG A 78 -6.46 12.63 -4.73
C ARG A 78 -6.96 12.17 -6.08
N HIS A 79 -7.92 11.25 -6.09
CA HIS A 79 -8.39 10.63 -7.31
C HIS A 79 -9.88 10.92 -7.53
N ALA A 80 -10.25 11.41 -8.72
CA ALA A 80 -11.64 11.78 -9.02
C ALA A 80 -12.60 10.58 -8.90
N LEU A 81 -12.17 9.39 -9.33
CA LEU A 81 -12.96 8.15 -9.20
C LEU A 81 -13.04 7.62 -7.76
N LEU A 82 -12.23 8.13 -6.84
CA LEU A 82 -12.27 7.84 -5.41
C LEU A 82 -12.94 8.97 -4.61
N GLY A 83 -13.85 9.73 -5.24
CA GLY A 83 -14.55 10.83 -4.56
C GLY A 83 -13.61 11.98 -4.16
N ASN A 84 -12.48 12.15 -4.85
CA ASN A 84 -11.43 13.12 -4.52
C ASN A 84 -10.68 12.82 -3.20
N GLU A 85 -10.78 11.58 -2.70
CA GLU A 85 -9.98 11.05 -1.60
C GLU A 85 -8.67 10.44 -2.11
N ARG A 86 -7.70 10.20 -1.22
CA ARG A 86 -6.47 9.47 -1.54
C ARG A 86 -6.68 7.98 -1.25
N ALA A 87 -6.10 7.11 -2.07
CA ALA A 87 -6.25 5.67 -1.90
C ALA A 87 -5.75 5.19 -0.52
N ILE A 88 -4.63 5.73 -0.03
CA ILE A 88 -4.11 5.39 1.30
C ILE A 88 -5.05 5.75 2.45
N ASP A 89 -5.83 6.83 2.30
CA ASP A 89 -6.80 7.23 3.33
C ASP A 89 -7.97 6.24 3.36
N LEU A 90 -8.41 5.79 2.19
CA LEU A 90 -9.46 4.78 2.06
C LEU A 90 -9.03 3.41 2.62
N ILE A 91 -7.81 2.96 2.31
CA ILE A 91 -7.27 1.70 2.86
C ILE A 91 -7.22 1.76 4.39
N ASN A 92 -6.75 2.87 4.97
CA ASN A 92 -6.74 3.07 6.41
C ASN A 92 -8.14 3.11 7.04
N ALA A 93 -9.16 3.48 6.26
CA ALA A 93 -10.55 3.55 6.69
C ALA A 93 -11.34 2.25 6.44
N ASP A 94 -10.66 1.13 6.18
CA ASP A 94 -11.29 -0.17 5.87
C ASP A 94 -12.16 -0.13 4.60
N ARG A 95 -11.80 0.75 3.65
CA ARG A 95 -12.49 0.97 2.36
C ARG A 95 -11.59 0.56 1.19
N THR A 96 -10.80 -0.50 1.37
CA THR A 96 -9.90 -1.02 0.32
C THR A 96 -10.67 -1.46 -0.94
N GLU A 97 -11.90 -1.96 -0.79
CA GLU A 97 -12.75 -2.36 -1.92
C GLU A 97 -13.05 -1.21 -2.89
N ASP A 98 -13.25 0.01 -2.38
CA ASP A 98 -13.48 1.20 -3.22
C ASP A 98 -12.26 1.49 -4.12
N VAL A 99 -11.05 1.27 -3.57
CA VAL A 99 -9.78 1.44 -4.29
C VAL A 99 -9.64 0.37 -5.37
N LEU A 100 -9.90 -0.88 -5.03
CA LEU A 100 -9.81 -2.01 -5.96
C LEU A 100 -10.80 -1.90 -7.12
N ALA A 101 -12.04 -1.47 -6.85
CA ALA A 101 -13.05 -1.26 -7.89
C ALA A 101 -12.62 -0.21 -8.93
N VAL A 102 -11.82 0.79 -8.54
CA VAL A 102 -11.24 1.74 -9.49
C VAL A 102 -10.12 1.10 -10.31
N ILE A 103 -9.26 0.29 -9.69
CA ILE A 103 -8.18 -0.42 -10.38
C ILE A 103 -8.74 -1.42 -11.40
N GLU A 104 -9.79 -2.16 -11.05
CA GLU A 104 -10.47 -3.08 -11.98
C GLU A 104 -11.05 -2.38 -13.21
N ARG A 105 -11.51 -1.13 -13.06
CA ARG A 105 -11.97 -0.32 -14.20
C ARG A 105 -10.83 0.12 -15.11
N LEU A 106 -9.64 0.37 -14.56
CA LEU A 106 -8.44 0.65 -15.36
C LEU A 106 -8.05 -0.60 -16.16
N ASP A 107 -8.11 -1.77 -15.52
CA ASP A 107 -7.84 -3.07 -16.13
C ASP A 107 -8.79 -3.36 -17.32
N ALA A 108 -10.09 -3.20 -17.10
CA ALA A 108 -11.10 -3.39 -18.15
C ALA A 108 -10.95 -2.39 -19.32
N GLY A 109 -10.48 -1.17 -19.06
CA GLY A 109 -10.21 -0.17 -20.10
C GLY A 109 -8.92 -0.41 -20.88
N ALA A 110 -7.96 -1.15 -20.32
CA ALA A 110 -6.69 -1.49 -20.97
C ALA A 110 -6.82 -2.66 -21.97
N PHE A 111 -7.85 -3.50 -21.82
CA PHE A 111 -8.09 -4.69 -22.65
C PHE A 111 -9.17 -4.50 -23.74
N LEU A 112 -9.68 -3.29 -23.95
CA LEU A 112 -10.62 -2.92 -25.02
C LEU A 112 -9.91 -2.22 -26.18
#